data_AF-A0A3N0ZQL5-F1
#
_entry.id   AF-A0A3N0ZQL5-F1
#
_cell.length_a   1.000
_cell.length_b   1.000
_cell.length_c   1.000
_cell.angle_alpha   90.00
_cell.angle_beta   90.00
_cell.angle_gamma   90.00
#
_symmetry.space_group_name_H-M   'P 1'
#
loop_
_entity.id
_entity.type
_entity.pdbx_description
1 polymer ?
#
loop_
_entity_poly.entity_id
_entity_poly.type
_entity_poly.pdbx_seq_one_letter_code
_entity_poly.pdbx_strand_id
1 'polypeptide(L)'
;MLEIKKGNIFQTTCEALVNPVNCMGVMGKGLAYEFRLRYPDLYQEYKKQCEKNQIQIGKLWIYKAKDGKVIVNFPTKYHWKYPSKIEYLEKGLKNFVEIYKQEGIASIAFPVLGSENGKIPLQAALNVMKMYLQNLDLKIEIYIFDKDYPDDLLPIFKSKFESIGKQELSKGLGLTQNSIYKIRETLKNAKNINNIIDQTGINRQKFERLFRFIMQRSEGNTLLSPEKEKLPL
;
A
#
# COMPACT_ATOMS: atom_id res chain seq x y z
N MET A 1 -1.93 24.00 -5.61
CA MET A 1 -1.52 23.61 -6.98
C MET A 1 -1.75 22.11 -7.16
N LEU A 2 -2.54 21.72 -8.17
CA LEU A 2 -2.83 20.32 -8.49
C LEU A 2 -2.02 19.87 -9.72
N GLU A 3 -1.29 18.78 -9.60
CA GLU A 3 -0.51 18.18 -10.68
C GLU A 3 -0.96 16.73 -10.93
N ILE A 4 -1.06 16.32 -12.20
CA ILE A 4 -1.34 14.93 -12.56
C ILE A 4 -0.07 14.29 -13.10
N LYS A 5 0.36 13.20 -12.47
CA LYS A 5 1.61 12.49 -12.77
C LYS A 5 1.32 11.07 -13.25
N LYS A 6 2.17 10.55 -14.12
CA LYS A 6 2.27 9.10 -14.36
C LYS A 6 3.42 8.55 -13.51
N GLY A 7 3.22 7.43 -12.82
CA GLY A 7 4.28 6.79 -12.04
C GLY A 7 3.76 6.07 -10.80
N ASN A 8 4.61 5.93 -9.79
CA ASN A 8 4.28 5.30 -8.52
C ASN A 8 4.05 6.35 -7.42
N ILE A 9 2.89 6.31 -6.76
CA ILE A 9 2.52 7.24 -5.68
C ILE A 9 3.54 7.22 -4.53
N PHE A 10 4.21 6.10 -4.29
CA PHE A 10 5.20 5.99 -3.20
C PHE A 10 6.47 6.81 -3.42
N GLN A 11 6.71 7.32 -4.63
CA GLN A 11 7.83 8.23 -4.92
C GLN A 11 7.48 9.70 -4.70
N THR A 12 6.28 9.99 -4.20
CA THR A 12 5.89 11.36 -3.88
C THR A 12 6.76 11.97 -2.79
N THR A 13 7.05 13.26 -2.96
CA THR A 13 7.65 14.10 -1.93
C THR A 13 6.61 14.71 -0.99
N CYS A 14 5.31 14.51 -1.26
CA CYS A 14 4.24 14.96 -0.37
C CYS A 14 4.31 14.25 0.98
N GLU A 15 3.96 14.96 2.04
CA GLU A 15 3.95 14.39 3.40
C GLU A 15 2.81 13.38 3.59
N ALA A 16 1.68 13.59 2.92
CA ALA A 16 0.51 12.72 3.02
C ALA A 16 0.32 11.87 1.76
N LEU A 17 -0.13 10.63 1.95
CA LEU A 17 -0.49 9.71 0.87
C LEU A 17 -1.88 9.15 1.10
N VAL A 18 -2.66 9.04 0.04
CA VAL A 18 -3.99 8.45 0.10
C VAL A 18 -3.92 6.95 -0.18
N ASN A 19 -4.45 6.17 0.76
CA ASN A 19 -4.63 4.73 0.63
C ASN A 19 -6.11 4.41 0.33
N PRO A 20 -6.47 3.97 -0.89
CA PRO A 20 -7.84 3.57 -1.20
C PRO A 20 -8.17 2.24 -0.52
N VAL A 21 -9.06 2.28 0.46
CA VAL A 21 -9.45 1.10 1.26
C VAL A 21 -10.91 0.71 1.04
N ASN A 22 -11.31 -0.40 1.65
CA ASN A 22 -12.71 -0.76 1.82
C ASN A 22 -13.14 -0.61 3.30
N CYS A 23 -14.39 -0.92 3.61
CA CYS A 23 -14.89 -0.89 4.98
C CYS A 23 -14.75 -2.24 5.71
N MET A 24 -14.30 -3.30 5.05
CA MET A 24 -14.34 -4.69 5.56
C MET A 24 -12.98 -5.22 6.05
N GLY A 25 -11.99 -4.37 6.28
CA GLY A 25 -10.71 -4.81 6.88
C GLY A 25 -9.79 -5.59 5.93
N VAL A 26 -10.05 -5.59 4.62
CA VAL A 26 -9.24 -6.35 3.64
C VAL A 26 -8.32 -5.45 2.83
N MET A 27 -7.00 -5.64 2.93
CA MET A 27 -6.02 -5.05 2.01
C MET A 27 -5.30 -6.21 1.31
N GLY A 28 -5.85 -6.68 0.20
CA GLY A 28 -5.46 -7.96 -0.41
C GLY A 28 -4.91 -7.89 -1.83
N LYS A 29 -5.01 -6.74 -2.51
CA LYS A 29 -4.49 -6.55 -3.87
C LYS A 29 -4.22 -5.08 -4.18
N GLY A 30 -3.43 -4.84 -5.22
CA GLY A 30 -3.11 -3.51 -5.74
C GLY A 30 -2.51 -2.60 -4.68
N LEU A 31 -2.75 -1.30 -4.82
CA LEU A 31 -2.17 -0.26 -3.98
C LEU A 31 -2.40 -0.48 -2.47
N ALA A 32 -3.60 -0.86 -2.05
CA ALA A 32 -3.89 -1.11 -0.63
C ALA A 32 -3.03 -2.22 -0.03
N TYR A 33 -2.72 -3.25 -0.83
CA TYR A 33 -1.84 -4.32 -0.37
C TYR A 33 -0.38 -3.86 -0.26
N GLU A 34 0.07 -2.98 -1.13
CA GLU A 34 1.41 -2.38 -1.01
C GLU A 34 1.52 -1.47 0.23
N PHE A 35 0.48 -0.70 0.55
CA PHE A 35 0.40 0.02 1.83
C PHE A 35 0.50 -0.94 3.02
N ARG A 36 -0.13 -2.12 2.96
CA ARG A 36 -0.01 -3.14 4.01
C ARG A 36 1.42 -3.69 4.14
N LEU A 37 2.16 -3.83 3.03
CA LEU A 37 3.57 -4.26 3.07
C LEU A 37 4.47 -3.18 3.67
N ARG A 38 4.29 -1.92 3.26
CA ARG A 38 5.06 -0.75 3.72
C ARG A 38 4.73 -0.37 5.18
N TYR A 39 3.47 -0.44 5.55
CA TYR A 39 2.94 0.01 6.84
C TYR A 39 2.15 -1.13 7.53
N PRO A 40 2.82 -2.17 8.04
CA PRO A 40 2.13 -3.31 8.67
C PRO A 40 1.33 -2.92 9.92
N ASP A 41 1.83 -1.97 10.72
CA ASP A 41 1.13 -1.45 11.91
C ASP A 41 -0.18 -0.74 11.52
N LEU A 42 -0.16 0.05 10.44
CA LEU A 42 -1.38 0.66 9.87
C LEU A 42 -2.42 -0.40 9.55
N TYR A 43 -2.01 -1.52 8.95
CA TYR A 43 -2.95 -2.57 8.56
C TYR A 43 -3.61 -3.25 9.78
N GLN A 44 -2.84 -3.49 10.85
CA GLN A 44 -3.43 -4.04 12.09
C GLN A 44 -4.48 -3.10 12.67
N GLU A 45 -4.20 -1.80 12.63
CA GLU A 45 -5.07 -0.78 13.20
C GLU A 45 -6.31 -0.59 12.34
N TYR A 46 -6.14 -0.57 11.02
CA TYR A 46 -7.22 -0.58 10.04
C TYR A 46 -8.19 -1.74 10.27
N LYS A 47 -7.70 -2.96 10.49
CA LYS A 47 -8.58 -4.11 10.80
C LYS A 47 -9.43 -3.86 12.03
N LYS A 48 -8.82 -3.40 13.13
CA LYS A 48 -9.53 -3.09 14.38
C LYS A 48 -10.58 -2.00 14.18
N GLN A 49 -10.26 -0.97 13.39
CA GLN A 49 -11.20 0.11 13.08
C GLN A 49 -12.39 -0.40 12.23
N CYS A 50 -12.16 -1.27 11.26
CA CYS A 50 -13.21 -1.92 10.48
C CYS A 50 -14.10 -2.82 11.36
N GLU A 51 -13.51 -3.64 12.24
CA GLU A 51 -14.25 -4.50 13.18
C GLU A 51 -15.15 -3.68 14.12
N LYS A 52 -14.75 -2.45 14.45
CA LYS A 52 -15.54 -1.48 15.22
C LYS A 52 -16.49 -0.63 14.37
N ASN A 53 -16.65 -0.92 13.08
CA ASN A 53 -17.45 -0.16 12.11
C ASN A 53 -17.07 1.34 12.01
N GLN A 54 -15.83 1.70 12.33
CA GLN A 54 -15.36 3.09 12.31
C GLN A 54 -14.93 3.56 10.92
N ILE A 55 -14.59 2.62 10.02
CA ILE A 55 -14.27 2.91 8.62
C ILE A 55 -15.53 2.81 7.78
N GLN A 56 -16.02 3.95 7.30
CA GLN A 56 -17.29 4.05 6.56
C GLN A 56 -17.11 4.93 5.32
N ILE A 57 -17.95 4.73 4.30
CA ILE A 57 -17.94 5.58 3.10
C ILE A 57 -18.14 7.04 3.51
N GLY A 58 -17.26 7.91 3.01
CA GLY A 58 -17.28 9.35 3.33
C GLY A 58 -16.58 9.74 4.63
N LYS A 59 -16.09 8.78 5.42
CA LYS A 59 -15.31 9.06 6.63
C LYS A 59 -13.86 8.65 6.41
N LEU A 60 -12.97 9.63 6.31
CA LEU A 60 -11.54 9.38 6.17
C LEU A 60 -10.94 8.99 7.52
N TRP A 61 -9.97 8.08 7.48
CA TRP A 61 -9.19 7.73 8.66
C TRP A 61 -7.72 8.06 8.44
N ILE A 62 -7.22 8.98 9.26
CA ILE A 62 -5.86 9.48 9.19
C ILE A 62 -4.98 8.67 10.14
N TYR A 63 -3.86 8.20 9.61
CA TYR A 63 -2.86 7.44 10.34
C TYR A 63 -1.49 8.12 10.20
N LYS A 64 -0.82 8.40 11.31
CA LYS A 64 0.53 8.97 11.32
C LYS A 64 1.54 7.83 11.44
N ALA A 65 2.32 7.61 10.39
CA ALA A 65 3.33 6.56 10.36
C ALA A 65 4.62 6.96 11.08
N LYS A 66 5.40 5.97 11.51
CA LYS A 66 6.64 6.16 12.28
C LYS A 66 7.75 6.86 11.48
N ASP A 67 7.70 6.77 10.15
CA ASP A 67 8.60 7.46 9.21
C ASP A 67 8.21 8.93 8.98
N GLY A 68 7.18 9.43 9.67
CA GLY A 68 6.68 10.80 9.53
C GLY A 68 5.65 10.98 8.42
N LYS A 69 5.37 9.98 7.59
CA LYS A 69 4.31 10.07 6.56
C LYS A 69 2.92 10.06 7.19
N VAL A 70 1.99 10.79 6.58
CA VAL A 70 0.57 10.75 6.93
C VAL A 70 -0.17 9.89 5.91
N ILE A 71 -0.85 8.85 6.35
CA ILE A 71 -1.65 7.99 5.48
C ILE A 71 -3.13 8.30 5.66
N VAL A 72 -3.77 8.81 4.62
CA VAL A 72 -5.20 9.07 4.57
C VAL A 72 -5.90 7.85 3.98
N ASN A 73 -6.48 7.02 4.84
CA ASN A 73 -7.23 5.85 4.41
C ASN A 73 -8.60 6.31 3.91
N PHE A 74 -8.83 6.14 2.60
CA PHE A 74 -9.97 6.66 1.87
C PHE A 74 -10.89 5.50 1.46
N PRO A 75 -12.07 5.34 2.10
CA PRO A 75 -12.99 4.27 1.75
C PRO A 75 -13.61 4.50 0.37
N THR A 76 -13.05 3.84 -0.64
CA THR A 76 -13.55 3.89 -2.03
C THR A 76 -14.51 2.74 -2.32
N LYS A 77 -14.68 1.80 -1.41
CA LYS A 77 -15.53 0.60 -1.56
C LYS A 77 -16.13 0.25 -0.21
N TYR A 78 -17.39 -0.19 -0.17
CA TYR A 78 -17.93 -0.77 1.06
C TYR A 78 -17.33 -2.16 1.28
N HIS A 79 -17.66 -3.11 0.40
CA HIS A 79 -17.10 -4.45 0.40
C HIS A 79 -16.06 -4.60 -0.71
N TRP A 80 -14.94 -5.28 -0.44
CA TRP A 80 -13.82 -5.42 -1.38
C TRP A 80 -14.18 -6.17 -2.70
N LYS A 81 -15.21 -7.01 -2.67
CA LYS A 81 -15.71 -7.80 -3.84
C LYS A 81 -16.44 -6.96 -4.90
N TYR A 82 -17.18 -5.93 -4.52
CA TYR A 82 -18.02 -5.15 -5.45
C TYR A 82 -17.25 -3.97 -6.05
N PRO A 83 -17.67 -3.34 -7.16
CA PRO A 83 -17.02 -2.14 -7.68
C PRO A 83 -17.16 -0.92 -6.73
N SER A 84 -16.40 0.12 -7.03
CA SER A 84 -16.55 1.45 -6.43
C SER A 84 -17.75 2.19 -7.05
N LYS A 85 -18.10 3.35 -6.50
CA LYS A 85 -19.16 4.24 -7.01
C LYS A 85 -18.66 5.68 -6.97
N ILE A 86 -19.08 6.50 -7.94
CA ILE A 86 -18.77 7.93 -7.96
C ILE A 86 -19.18 8.61 -6.65
N GLU A 87 -20.36 8.28 -6.12
CA GLU A 87 -20.85 8.76 -4.83
C GLU A 87 -19.87 8.52 -3.67
N TYR A 88 -19.12 7.41 -3.68
CA TYR A 88 -18.16 7.10 -2.62
C TYR A 88 -16.95 8.04 -2.68
N LEU A 89 -16.51 8.39 -3.89
CA LEU A 89 -15.44 9.35 -4.13
C LEU A 89 -15.90 10.75 -3.69
N GLU A 90 -17.08 11.17 -4.11
CA GLU A 90 -17.62 12.49 -3.76
C GLU A 90 -17.75 12.67 -2.24
N LYS A 91 -18.30 11.67 -1.54
CA LYS A 91 -18.41 11.72 -0.07
C LYS A 91 -17.06 11.82 0.61
N GLY A 92 -16.07 11.02 0.20
CA GLY A 92 -14.74 11.08 0.80
C GLY A 92 -13.96 12.34 0.44
N LEU A 93 -14.11 12.86 -0.78
CA LEU A 93 -13.47 14.11 -1.22
C LEU A 93 -14.09 15.31 -0.52
N LYS A 94 -15.41 15.34 -0.35
CA LYS A 94 -16.09 16.36 0.46
C LYS A 94 -15.55 16.38 1.89
N ASN A 95 -15.46 15.21 2.53
CA ASN A 95 -14.88 15.12 3.87
C ASN A 95 -13.41 15.55 3.89
N PHE A 96 -12.61 15.21 2.88
CA PHE A 96 -11.22 15.68 2.77
C PHE A 96 -11.13 17.21 2.77
N VAL A 97 -11.95 17.88 1.95
CA VAL A 97 -12.00 19.36 1.85
C VAL A 97 -12.32 19.98 3.20
N GLU A 98 -13.18 19.35 4.01
CA GLU A 98 -13.58 19.83 5.33
C GLU A 98 -12.45 19.69 6.37
N ILE A 99 -11.66 18.61 6.33
CA ILE A 99 -10.72 18.27 7.42
C ILE A 99 -9.25 18.57 7.16
N TYR A 100 -8.80 18.69 5.90
CA TYR A 100 -7.35 18.67 5.62
C TYR A 100 -6.55 19.77 6.34
N LYS A 101 -7.14 20.97 6.50
CA LYS A 101 -6.50 22.09 7.24
C LYS A 101 -6.41 21.81 8.74
N GLN A 102 -7.46 21.26 9.33
CA GLN A 102 -7.52 20.93 10.76
C GLN A 102 -6.52 19.82 11.10
N GLU A 103 -6.31 18.91 10.16
CA GLU A 103 -5.38 17.78 10.27
C GLU A 103 -3.93 18.19 9.93
N GLY A 104 -3.70 19.45 9.57
CA GLY A 104 -2.37 20.01 9.31
C GLY A 104 -1.71 19.49 8.03
N ILE A 105 -2.51 19.03 7.05
CA ILE A 105 -1.98 18.53 5.77
C ILE A 105 -1.66 19.71 4.85
N ALA A 106 -0.39 19.91 4.55
CA ALA A 106 0.21 20.90 3.66
C ALA A 106 0.57 20.33 2.27
N SER A 107 0.73 19.01 2.13
CA SER A 107 0.87 18.37 0.80
C SER A 107 0.37 16.93 0.77
N ILE A 108 -0.26 16.52 -0.33
CA ILE A 108 -0.85 15.19 -0.42
C ILE A 108 -0.77 14.58 -1.83
N ALA A 109 -0.46 13.30 -1.88
CA ALA A 109 -0.55 12.49 -3.08
C ALA A 109 -1.80 11.61 -3.06
N PHE A 110 -2.59 11.68 -4.11
CA PHE A 110 -3.70 10.80 -4.39
C PHE A 110 -3.35 9.81 -5.50
N PRO A 111 -3.79 8.55 -5.44
CA PRO A 111 -3.95 7.75 -6.65
C PRO A 111 -5.24 8.16 -7.36
N VAL A 112 -5.45 7.73 -8.60
CA VAL A 112 -6.79 7.87 -9.21
C VAL A 112 -7.79 6.97 -8.47
N LEU A 113 -8.67 7.62 -7.68
CA LEU A 113 -9.61 6.93 -6.78
C LEU A 113 -10.64 6.10 -7.55
N GLY A 114 -11.00 4.94 -7.01
CA GLY A 114 -12.07 4.08 -7.54
C GLY A 114 -11.81 3.49 -8.94
N SER A 115 -10.67 3.79 -9.56
CA SER A 115 -10.23 3.18 -10.82
C SER A 115 -9.75 1.74 -10.61
N GLU A 116 -9.39 1.05 -11.69
CA GLU A 116 -8.90 -0.35 -11.69
C GLU A 116 -9.86 -1.31 -10.96
N ASN A 117 -9.52 -1.71 -9.73
CA ASN A 117 -10.28 -2.60 -8.87
C ASN A 117 -11.66 -2.05 -8.45
N GLY A 118 -11.86 -0.74 -8.60
CA GLY A 118 -13.15 -0.09 -8.40
C GLY A 118 -13.98 0.07 -9.68
N LYS A 119 -13.41 -0.20 -10.86
CA LYS A 119 -14.08 -0.16 -12.18
C LYS A 119 -14.67 1.20 -12.60
N ILE A 120 -14.33 2.29 -11.92
CA ILE A 120 -14.69 3.64 -12.41
C ILE A 120 -13.76 4.01 -13.56
N PRO A 121 -14.27 4.47 -14.72
CA PRO A 121 -13.43 4.92 -15.83
C PRO A 121 -12.46 6.03 -15.39
N LEU A 122 -11.21 5.94 -15.85
CA LEU A 122 -10.12 6.86 -15.46
C LEU A 122 -10.54 8.33 -15.56
N GLN A 123 -11.09 8.74 -16.72
CA GLN A 123 -11.48 10.13 -16.96
C GLN A 123 -12.63 10.57 -16.04
N ALA A 124 -13.58 9.68 -15.73
CA ALA A 124 -14.69 9.99 -14.84
C ALA A 124 -14.19 10.23 -13.41
N ALA A 125 -13.29 9.37 -12.91
CA ALA A 125 -12.67 9.55 -11.60
C ALA A 125 -11.85 10.84 -11.53
N LEU A 126 -11.03 11.12 -12.55
CA LEU A 126 -10.23 12.35 -12.62
C LEU A 126 -11.09 13.61 -12.63
N ASN A 127 -12.22 13.61 -13.35
CA ASN A 127 -13.14 14.74 -13.39
C ASN A 127 -13.71 15.03 -11.99
N VAL A 128 -14.18 14.00 -11.28
CA VAL A 128 -14.69 14.15 -9.91
C VAL A 128 -13.58 14.64 -8.99
N MET A 129 -12.39 14.04 -9.02
CA MET A 129 -11.27 14.49 -8.18
C MET A 129 -10.90 15.95 -8.44
N LYS A 130 -10.84 16.39 -9.70
CA LYS A 130 -10.56 17.79 -10.04
C LYS A 130 -11.62 18.75 -9.49
N MET A 131 -12.91 18.40 -9.56
CA MET A 131 -13.99 19.25 -9.04
C MET A 131 -13.79 19.63 -7.57
N TYR A 132 -13.31 18.70 -6.74
CA TYR A 132 -13.11 18.94 -5.30
C TYR A 132 -11.71 19.46 -4.96
N LEU A 133 -10.68 19.08 -5.72
CA LEU A 133 -9.28 19.28 -5.32
C LEU A 133 -8.60 20.48 -6.00
N GLN A 134 -9.02 20.87 -7.20
CA GLN A 134 -8.23 21.81 -8.03
C GLN A 134 -8.11 23.23 -7.44
N ASN A 135 -9.12 23.67 -6.68
CA ASN A 135 -9.18 25.01 -6.10
C ASN A 135 -8.70 25.06 -4.64
N LEU A 136 -8.15 23.97 -4.12
CA LEU A 136 -7.60 23.95 -2.77
C LEU A 136 -6.24 24.66 -2.74
N ASP A 137 -6.04 25.46 -1.69
CA ASP A 137 -4.73 26.01 -1.34
C ASP A 137 -3.88 24.94 -0.67
N LEU A 138 -3.50 23.94 -1.48
CA LEU A 138 -2.79 22.74 -1.07
C LEU A 138 -1.92 22.25 -2.24
N LYS A 139 -0.72 21.73 -1.95
CA LYS A 139 0.05 20.99 -2.95
C LYS A 139 -0.56 19.59 -3.11
N ILE A 140 -1.08 19.29 -4.29
CA ILE A 140 -1.77 18.03 -4.58
C ILE A 140 -1.12 17.37 -5.80
N GLU A 141 -0.78 16.10 -5.66
CA GLU A 141 -0.33 15.26 -6.77
C GLU A 141 -1.36 14.13 -6.99
N ILE A 142 -1.83 13.93 -8.22
CA ILE A 142 -2.67 12.79 -8.59
C ILE A 142 -1.85 11.85 -9.47
N TYR A 143 -1.63 10.62 -8.99
CA TYR A 143 -0.88 9.58 -9.68
C TYR A 143 -1.79 8.67 -10.49
N ILE A 144 -1.56 8.67 -11.80
CA ILE A 144 -1.99 7.61 -12.72
C ILE A 144 -0.92 6.53 -12.66
N PHE A 145 -1.28 5.36 -12.13
CA PHE A 145 -0.32 4.28 -11.93
C PHE A 145 0.26 3.81 -13.27
N ASP A 146 1.59 3.69 -13.30
CA ASP A 146 2.33 3.12 -14.42
C ASP A 146 3.07 1.86 -13.94
N LYS A 147 2.67 0.71 -14.48
CA LYS A 147 3.23 -0.61 -14.14
C LYS A 147 4.70 -0.76 -14.51
N ASP A 148 5.20 0.06 -15.42
CA ASP A 148 6.58 0.02 -15.89
C ASP A 148 7.47 0.99 -15.11
N TYR A 149 6.90 1.81 -14.23
CA TYR A 149 7.64 2.73 -13.38
C TYR A 149 8.31 1.97 -12.22
N PRO A 150 9.57 2.29 -11.87
CA PRO A 150 10.29 1.61 -10.81
C PRO A 150 9.61 1.76 -9.45
N ASP A 151 9.47 0.64 -8.75
CA ASP A 151 9.13 0.55 -7.33
C ASP A 151 10.42 0.75 -6.50
N ASP A 152 10.41 1.68 -5.55
CA ASP A 152 11.56 1.99 -4.68
C ASP A 152 11.90 0.83 -3.72
N LEU A 153 10.94 -0.02 -3.36
CA LEU A 153 11.17 -1.19 -2.52
C LEU A 153 11.79 -2.34 -3.28
N LEU A 154 11.45 -2.51 -4.56
CA LEU A 154 11.80 -3.72 -5.30
C LEU A 154 13.31 -3.92 -5.43
N PRO A 155 14.13 -2.91 -5.78
CA PRO A 155 15.58 -3.05 -5.81
C PRO A 155 16.17 -3.47 -4.46
N ILE A 156 15.68 -2.87 -3.36
CA ILE A 156 16.13 -3.16 -2.00
C ILE A 156 15.77 -4.60 -1.63
N PHE A 157 14.50 -4.97 -1.83
CA PHE A 157 14.02 -6.32 -1.57
C PHE A 157 14.80 -7.36 -2.37
N LYS A 158 15.02 -7.11 -3.67
CA LYS A 158 15.76 -7.99 -4.57
C LYS A 158 17.19 -8.20 -4.10
N SER A 159 17.93 -7.11 -3.86
CA SER A 159 19.32 -7.17 -3.40
C SER A 159 19.45 -7.96 -2.10
N LYS A 160 18.61 -7.66 -1.10
CA LYS A 160 18.60 -8.40 0.17
C LYS A 160 18.17 -9.85 -0.01
N PHE A 161 17.16 -10.15 -0.82
CA PHE A 161 16.73 -11.53 -1.10
C PHE A 161 17.86 -12.36 -1.73
N GLU A 162 18.58 -11.80 -2.69
CA GLU A 162 19.69 -12.47 -3.38
C GLU A 162 20.88 -12.75 -2.47
N SER A 163 21.10 -11.91 -1.45
CA SER A 163 22.14 -12.12 -0.43
C SER A 163 21.86 -13.29 0.52
N ILE A 164 20.62 -13.79 0.59
CA ILE A 164 20.22 -14.84 1.54
C ILE A 164 20.41 -16.23 0.92
N GLY A 165 21.12 -17.10 1.64
CA GLY A 165 21.34 -18.49 1.26
C GLY A 165 20.04 -19.30 1.20
N LYS A 166 19.97 -20.26 0.26
CA LYS A 166 18.81 -21.17 0.10
C LYS A 166 18.42 -21.88 1.41
N GLN A 167 19.41 -22.28 2.21
CA GLN A 167 19.17 -22.98 3.47
C GLN A 167 18.49 -22.09 4.52
N GLU A 168 18.88 -20.81 4.60
CA GLU A 168 18.28 -19.85 5.51
C GLU A 168 16.83 -19.53 5.12
N LEU A 169 16.56 -19.29 3.83
CA LEU A 169 15.20 -19.10 3.32
C LEU A 169 14.29 -20.32 3.60
N SER A 170 14.84 -21.53 3.53
CA SER A 170 14.07 -22.75 3.77
C SER A 170 13.83 -23.01 5.26
N LYS A 171 14.89 -22.98 6.09
CA LYS A 171 14.79 -23.29 7.54
C LYS A 171 14.18 -22.14 8.35
N GLY A 172 14.51 -20.89 8.03
CA GLY A 172 14.04 -19.71 8.77
C GLY A 172 12.60 -19.30 8.44
N LEU A 173 12.18 -19.48 7.19
CA LEU A 173 10.88 -18.98 6.70
C LEU A 173 9.94 -20.08 6.18
N GLY A 174 10.36 -21.35 6.22
CA GLY A 174 9.54 -22.48 5.76
C GLY A 174 9.23 -22.43 4.26
N LEU A 175 10.10 -21.82 3.45
CA LEU A 175 9.95 -21.79 2.00
C LEU A 175 10.42 -23.12 1.38
N THR A 176 9.61 -23.64 0.46
CA THR A 176 10.00 -24.80 -0.35
C THR A 176 11.06 -24.40 -1.39
N GLN A 177 11.88 -25.35 -1.84
CA GLN A 177 12.85 -25.09 -2.91
C GLN A 177 12.18 -24.55 -4.18
N ASN A 178 11.00 -25.07 -4.53
CA ASN A 178 10.21 -24.60 -5.66
C ASN A 178 9.75 -23.15 -5.47
N SER A 179 9.28 -22.78 -4.27
CA SER A 179 8.89 -21.39 -3.96
C SER A 179 10.08 -20.43 -4.08
N ILE A 180 11.25 -20.81 -3.56
CA ILE A 180 12.49 -20.01 -3.64
C ILE A 180 12.90 -19.82 -5.10
N TYR A 181 12.87 -20.90 -5.90
CA TYR A 181 13.18 -20.85 -7.33
C TYR A 181 12.24 -19.89 -8.07
N LYS A 182 10.92 -20.05 -7.89
CA LYS A 182 9.92 -19.17 -8.51
C LYS A 182 10.14 -17.69 -8.15
N ILE A 183 10.40 -17.39 -6.88
CA ILE A 183 10.66 -16.01 -6.45
C ILE A 183 11.91 -15.45 -7.14
N ARG A 184 13.01 -16.22 -7.22
CA ARG A 184 14.22 -15.79 -7.94
C ARG A 184 13.94 -15.50 -9.41
N GLU A 185 13.23 -16.41 -10.09
CA GLU A 185 12.90 -16.21 -11.51
C GLU A 185 12.02 -14.99 -11.72
N THR A 186 11.01 -14.78 -10.87
CA THR A 186 10.16 -13.60 -10.93
C THR A 186 10.95 -12.30 -10.68
N LEU A 187 11.87 -12.28 -9.72
CA LEU A 187 12.68 -11.09 -9.39
C LEU A 187 13.62 -10.64 -10.51
N LYS A 188 13.93 -11.51 -11.50
CA LYS A 188 14.72 -11.10 -12.67
C LYS A 188 14.01 -10.04 -13.50
N ASN A 189 12.69 -10.16 -13.63
CA ASN A 189 11.88 -9.34 -14.54
C ASN A 189 10.78 -8.53 -13.83
N ALA A 190 10.63 -8.69 -12.51
CA ALA A 190 9.66 -7.92 -11.74
C ALA A 190 9.95 -6.42 -11.87
N LYS A 191 8.88 -5.64 -12.01
CA LYS A 191 8.93 -4.16 -12.02
C LYS A 191 8.33 -3.54 -10.77
N ASN A 192 7.46 -4.29 -10.08
CA ASN A 192 6.86 -3.91 -8.81
C ASN A 192 6.78 -5.12 -7.86
N ILE A 193 6.68 -4.86 -6.56
CA ILE A 193 6.60 -5.91 -5.53
C ILE A 193 5.30 -6.74 -5.61
N ASN A 194 4.19 -6.12 -6.01
CA ASN A 194 2.87 -6.77 -6.04
C ASN A 194 2.82 -7.92 -7.04
N ASN A 195 3.49 -7.79 -8.20
CA ASN A 195 3.56 -8.81 -9.24
C ASN A 195 4.25 -10.09 -8.75
N ILE A 196 5.08 -10.02 -7.70
CA ILE A 196 5.80 -11.20 -7.18
C ILE A 196 4.81 -12.23 -6.67
N ILE A 197 3.76 -11.82 -5.98
CA ILE A 197 2.78 -12.75 -5.41
C ILE A 197 1.99 -13.45 -6.51
N ASP A 198 1.49 -12.65 -7.46
CA ASP A 198 0.63 -13.14 -8.53
C ASP A 198 1.38 -14.12 -9.46
N GLN A 199 2.68 -13.89 -9.70
CA GLN A 199 3.48 -14.75 -10.58
C GLN A 199 4.06 -15.99 -9.88
N THR A 200 4.35 -15.91 -8.58
CA THR A 200 4.98 -17.04 -7.85
C THR A 200 3.95 -18.00 -7.26
N GLY A 201 2.72 -17.53 -7.01
CA GLY A 201 1.67 -18.30 -6.32
C GLY A 201 1.98 -18.54 -4.84
N ILE A 202 2.95 -17.82 -4.27
CA ILE A 202 3.23 -17.89 -2.83
C ILE A 202 2.02 -17.43 -2.03
N ASN A 203 1.73 -18.10 -0.91
CA ASN A 203 0.71 -17.64 0.02
C ASN A 203 1.05 -16.23 0.53
N ARG A 204 0.08 -15.32 0.49
CA ARG A 204 0.25 -13.91 0.86
C ARG A 204 0.81 -13.71 2.27
N GLN A 205 0.33 -14.45 3.27
CA GLN A 205 0.86 -14.36 4.64
C GLN A 205 2.31 -14.85 4.73
N LYS A 206 2.67 -15.89 3.96
CA LYS A 206 4.07 -16.33 3.85
C LYS A 206 4.94 -15.27 3.19
N PHE A 207 4.43 -14.62 2.14
CA PHE A 207 5.14 -13.51 1.50
C PHE A 207 5.30 -12.31 2.43
N GLU A 208 4.28 -11.92 3.18
CA GLU A 208 4.38 -10.83 4.17
C GLU A 208 5.41 -11.12 5.27
N ARG A 209 5.55 -12.38 5.69
CA ARG A 209 6.61 -12.81 6.63
C ARG A 209 7.99 -12.72 5.99
N LEU A 210 8.14 -13.23 4.76
CA LEU A 210 9.36 -13.12 3.98
C LEU A 210 9.77 -11.66 3.76
N PHE A 211 8.82 -10.82 3.35
CA PHE A 211 9.02 -9.40 3.12
C PHE A 211 9.51 -8.70 4.38
N ARG A 212 8.84 -8.88 5.52
CA ARG A 212 9.28 -8.30 6.79
C ARG A 212 10.68 -8.76 7.19
N PHE A 213 10.94 -10.07 7.13
CA PHE A 213 12.24 -10.65 7.44
C PHE A 213 13.37 -10.02 6.61
N ILE A 214 13.15 -9.85 5.32
CA ILE A 214 14.13 -9.28 4.39
C ILE A 214 14.33 -7.78 4.64
N MET A 215 13.23 -7.02 4.75
CA MET A 215 13.33 -5.57 4.84
C MET A 215 13.93 -5.10 6.16
N GLN A 216 13.70 -5.83 7.26
CA GLN A 216 14.25 -5.52 8.59
C GLN A 216 15.71 -5.93 8.77
N ARG A 217 16.27 -6.74 7.86
CA ARG A 217 17.68 -7.15 7.95
C ARG A 217 18.58 -5.93 7.70
N SER A 218 19.49 -5.62 8.63
CA SER A 218 20.56 -4.66 8.40
C SER A 218 21.56 -5.22 7.37
N GLU A 219 22.15 -4.34 6.57
CA GLU A 219 23.28 -4.73 5.71
C GLU A 219 24.41 -5.26 6.60
N GLY A 220 24.82 -6.51 6.39
CA GLY A 220 25.93 -7.14 7.12
C GLY A 220 25.58 -8.09 8.27
N ASN A 221 24.31 -8.30 8.64
CA ASN A 221 23.99 -9.27 9.69
C ASN A 221 23.93 -10.71 9.13
N THR A 222 25.08 -11.38 9.06
CA THR A 222 25.14 -12.85 9.17
C THR A 222 24.93 -13.23 10.63
N LEU A 223 23.94 -14.09 10.89
CA LEU A 223 23.53 -14.66 12.19
C LEU A 223 22.46 -13.88 12.95
N LEU A 224 21.24 -14.43 12.95
CA LEU A 224 20.50 -14.59 14.19
C LEU A 224 20.06 -16.05 14.30
N SER A 225 20.64 -16.73 15.28
CA SER A 225 20.15 -17.97 15.86
C SER A 225 18.66 -17.83 16.25
N PRO A 226 17.90 -18.94 16.32
CA PRO A 226 16.49 -18.89 16.66
C PRO A 226 16.31 -18.58 18.15
N GLU A 227 16.31 -17.30 18.51
CA GLU A 227 15.75 -16.88 19.78
C GLU A 227 14.22 -16.80 19.66
N LYS A 228 13.58 -17.58 20.51
CA LYS A 228 12.14 -17.69 20.67
C LYS A 228 11.60 -16.36 21.19
N GLU A 229 11.04 -15.53 20.32
CA GLU A 229 10.05 -14.54 20.75
C GLU A 229 8.78 -15.29 21.17
N LYS A 230 8.61 -15.45 22.48
CA LYS A 230 7.32 -15.80 23.08
C LYS A 230 6.36 -14.65 22.79
N LEU A 231 5.28 -14.92 22.06
CA LEU A 231 4.12 -14.04 22.07
C LEU A 231 3.58 -13.95 23.50
N PRO A 232 3.21 -12.76 24.00
CA PRO A 232 2.50 -12.63 25.27
C PRO A 232 1.11 -13.29 25.17
N LEU A 233 0.73 -13.95 26.27
CA LEU A 233 -0.57 -14.59 26.52
C LEU A 233 -1.74 -13.61 26.36
#